data_AF-A0A7C2VBJ9-F1
#
_entry.id   AF-A0A7C2VBJ9-F1
#
_cell.length_a   1.000
_cell.length_b   1.000
_cell.length_c   1.000
_cell.angle_alpha   90.00
_cell.angle_beta   90.00
_cell.angle_gamma   90.00
#
_symmetry.space_group_name_H-M   'P 1'
#
loop_
_entity.id
_entity.type
_entity.pdbx_description
1 polymer ?
#
loop_
_entity_poly.entity_id
_entity_poly.type
_entity_poly.pdbx_seq_one_letter_code
_entity_poly.pdbx_strand_id
1 'polypeptide(L)'
;MAQKIKKKFSHESTKKLFVAQGGKRVGMKWQLKVVKTDGSVEEYLHTKVIGTISKVLAQSGQADISIAEQLAEAVTYFLYHEKLCRSVTSSEIFSVIKAVLAATSYGDAAVVLNEHHFERKLKRSRVEVVSVDICELADAELLCRTEELDGRNRWDKSRIVAGLVIKYDISRPTARTIAAMVEEKIFSMGLSLVPASLIKQLVLGDAAVVLRAQRQLQTA
;
A
#
# COMPACT_ATOMS: atom_id res chain seq x y z
N MET A 1 10.71 -10.71 22.92
CA MET A 1 9.80 -11.01 21.77
C MET A 1 10.49 -11.90 20.73
N ALA A 2 11.69 -11.56 20.24
CA ALA A 2 12.46 -12.35 19.27
C ALA A 2 12.80 -13.79 19.71
N GLN A 3 13.07 -14.02 21.01
CA GLN A 3 13.35 -15.36 21.53
C GLN A 3 12.13 -16.31 21.53
N LYS A 4 10.90 -15.76 21.60
CA LYS A 4 9.66 -16.55 21.53
C LYS A 4 9.37 -17.05 20.11
N ILE A 5 9.88 -16.31 19.11
CA ILE A 5 9.77 -16.65 17.68
C ILE A 5 10.81 -17.71 17.32
N LYS A 6 12.08 -17.54 17.73
CA LYS A 6 13.15 -18.53 17.47
C LYS A 6 12.83 -19.95 18.00
N LYS A 7 12.15 -20.06 19.15
CA LYS A 7 11.80 -21.37 19.74
C LYS A 7 10.67 -22.11 19.00
N LYS A 8 9.87 -21.42 18.18
CA LYS A 8 8.77 -22.00 17.39
C LYS A 8 9.18 -22.46 15.99
N PHE A 9 10.34 -22.04 15.49
CA PHE A 9 10.82 -22.30 14.12
C PHE A 9 11.95 -23.35 14.03
N SER A 10 11.98 -24.35 14.94
CA SER A 10 12.84 -25.52 14.76
C SER A 10 12.27 -26.44 13.67
N HIS A 11 13.13 -26.87 12.75
CA HIS A 11 12.84 -27.70 11.56
C HIS A 11 12.12 -29.04 11.88
N GLU A 12 12.15 -29.46 13.15
CA GLU A 12 11.48 -30.67 13.67
C GLU A 12 9.99 -30.45 14.00
N SER A 13 9.61 -29.22 14.37
CA SER A 13 8.25 -28.87 14.79
C SER A 13 7.30 -28.67 13.60
N THR A 14 7.84 -28.31 12.43
CA THR A 14 7.06 -28.10 11.20
C THR A 14 6.62 -29.40 10.55
N LYS A 15 7.40 -30.49 10.65
CA LYS A 15 6.99 -31.81 10.13
C LYS A 15 6.03 -32.57 11.04
N LYS A 16 6.14 -32.42 12.37
CA LYS A 16 5.28 -33.16 13.31
C LYS A 16 3.86 -32.59 13.48
N LEU A 17 3.62 -31.31 13.18
CA LEU A 17 2.26 -30.75 13.25
C LEU A 17 1.43 -30.94 11.99
N PHE A 18 2.03 -31.20 10.82
CA PHE A 18 1.30 -31.42 9.57
C PHE A 18 0.69 -32.82 9.43
N VAL A 19 1.16 -33.80 10.20
CA VAL A 19 0.63 -35.19 10.16
C VAL A 19 -0.55 -35.40 11.11
N ALA A 20 -0.72 -34.57 12.14
CA ALA A 20 -1.70 -34.81 13.21
C ALA A 20 -3.10 -34.21 12.98
N GLN A 21 -3.30 -33.39 11.94
CA GLN A 21 -4.62 -32.85 11.63
C GLN A 21 -4.95 -33.02 10.16
N GLY A 22 -5.69 -34.10 9.89
CA GLY A 22 -6.30 -34.37 8.60
C GLY A 22 -7.01 -33.13 8.05
N GLY A 23 -6.83 -32.91 6.74
CA GLY A 23 -7.27 -31.74 6.00
C GLY A 23 -8.73 -31.35 6.26
N LYS A 24 -8.93 -30.45 7.21
CA LYS A 24 -10.15 -29.66 7.35
C LYS A 24 -9.75 -28.19 7.23
N ARG A 25 -10.07 -27.59 6.08
CA ARG A 25 -10.08 -26.13 5.93
C ARG A 25 -11.01 -25.58 7.01
N VAL A 26 -10.44 -24.96 8.04
CA VAL A 26 -11.23 -24.25 9.05
C VAL A 26 -11.93 -23.11 8.31
N GLY A 27 -13.25 -23.25 8.12
CA GLY A 27 -14.08 -22.20 7.53
C GLY A 27 -14.08 -20.98 8.44
N MET A 28 -13.21 -20.01 8.14
CA MET A 28 -13.16 -18.75 8.88
C MET A 28 -14.38 -17.89 8.49
N LYS A 29 -15.38 -17.87 9.37
CA LYS A 29 -16.70 -17.22 9.14
C LYS A 29 -16.67 -15.68 9.27
N TRP A 30 -15.48 -15.07 9.40
CA TRP A 30 -15.32 -13.62 9.59
C TRP A 30 -14.12 -13.09 8.78
N GLN A 31 -14.36 -12.02 8.02
CA GLN A 31 -13.35 -11.38 7.18
C GLN A 31 -12.65 -10.24 7.95
N LEU A 32 -11.33 -10.33 8.08
CA LEU A 32 -10.52 -9.33 8.80
C LEU A 32 -10.60 -7.98 8.08
N LYS A 33 -10.87 -6.92 8.84
CA LYS A 33 -10.90 -5.55 8.31
C LYS A 33 -9.56 -4.84 8.55
N VAL A 34 -9.14 -4.02 7.60
CA VAL A 34 -7.90 -3.25 7.65
C VAL A 34 -8.23 -1.77 7.74
N VAL A 35 -7.83 -1.14 8.84
CA VAL A 35 -7.93 0.31 9.05
C VAL A 35 -6.68 0.97 8.47
N LYS A 36 -6.87 1.87 7.52
CA LYS A 36 -5.81 2.60 6.82
C LYS A 36 -5.45 3.88 7.58
N THR A 37 -4.35 4.50 7.19
CA THR A 37 -3.86 5.76 7.81
C THR A 37 -4.81 6.94 7.63
N ASP A 38 -5.60 6.94 6.56
CA ASP A 38 -6.65 7.93 6.26
C ASP A 38 -7.97 7.61 6.99
N GLY A 39 -7.99 6.62 7.88
CA GLY A 39 -9.19 6.14 8.57
C GLY A 39 -10.10 5.26 7.70
N SER A 40 -9.83 5.12 6.40
CA SER A 40 -10.63 4.23 5.55
C SER A 40 -10.49 2.77 5.98
N VAL A 41 -11.56 1.99 5.78
CA VAL A 41 -11.59 0.56 6.11
C VAL A 41 -11.70 -0.24 4.83
N GLU A 42 -10.81 -1.21 4.65
CA GLU A 42 -10.86 -2.17 3.54
C GLU A 42 -10.81 -3.60 4.08
N GLU A 43 -11.15 -4.57 3.24
CA GLU A 43 -10.99 -5.98 3.62
C GLU A 43 -9.52 -6.39 3.52
N TYR A 44 -9.11 -7.30 4.40
CA TYR A 44 -7.81 -7.91 4.30
C TYR A 44 -7.72 -8.72 3.01
N LEU A 45 -6.76 -8.37 2.16
CA LEU A 45 -6.49 -9.08 0.91
C LEU A 45 -5.14 -9.75 1.02
N HIS A 46 -5.14 -11.07 1.06
CA HIS A 46 -3.94 -11.89 1.09
C HIS A 46 -2.99 -11.57 -0.08
N THR A 47 -3.54 -11.33 -1.27
CA THR A 47 -2.79 -10.97 -2.48
C THR A 47 -2.01 -9.65 -2.33
N LYS A 48 -2.46 -8.69 -1.53
CA LYS A 48 -1.68 -7.47 -1.22
C LYS A 48 -0.43 -7.80 -0.40
N VAL A 49 -0.51 -8.79 0.49
CA VAL A 49 0.63 -9.22 1.30
C VAL A 49 1.62 -9.97 0.43
N ILE A 50 1.17 -10.92 -0.41
CA ILE A 50 2.03 -11.61 -1.39
C ILE A 50 2.75 -10.58 -2.27
N GLY A 51 2.01 -9.66 -2.90
CA GLY A 51 2.60 -8.66 -3.79
C GLY A 51 3.59 -7.74 -3.09
N THR A 52 3.35 -7.40 -1.82
CA THR A 52 4.29 -6.61 -1.02
C THR A 52 5.58 -7.38 -0.76
N ILE A 53 5.47 -8.65 -0.34
CA ILE A 53 6.63 -9.50 -0.03
C ILE A 53 7.42 -9.81 -1.30
N SER A 54 6.74 -10.22 -2.38
CA SER A 54 7.35 -10.49 -3.68
C SER A 54 8.13 -9.28 -4.20
N LYS A 55 7.58 -8.06 -4.08
CA LYS A 55 8.27 -6.84 -4.47
C LYS A 55 9.56 -6.62 -3.70
N VAL A 56 9.56 -6.76 -2.37
CA VAL A 56 10.75 -6.49 -1.57
C VAL A 56 11.81 -7.58 -1.72
N LEU A 57 11.39 -8.84 -1.91
CA LEU A 57 12.30 -9.94 -2.26
C LEU A 57 12.97 -9.71 -3.61
N ALA A 58 12.22 -9.25 -4.61
CA ALA A 58 12.80 -8.92 -5.92
C ALA A 58 13.82 -7.78 -5.81
N GLN A 59 13.52 -6.76 -5.01
CA GLN A 59 14.42 -5.62 -4.79
C GLN A 59 15.67 -5.99 -3.98
N SER A 60 15.63 -7.04 -3.15
CA SER A 60 16.81 -7.57 -2.45
C SER A 60 17.58 -8.62 -3.25
N GLY A 61 17.21 -8.89 -4.51
CA GLY A 61 17.85 -9.90 -5.35
C GLY A 61 17.48 -11.35 -4.98
N GLN A 62 16.44 -11.55 -4.18
CA GLN A 62 15.96 -12.84 -3.68
C GLN A 62 14.57 -13.17 -4.26
N ALA A 63 14.33 -12.82 -5.52
CA ALA A 63 13.03 -12.98 -6.16
C ALA A 63 12.59 -14.46 -6.20
N ASP A 64 11.60 -14.80 -5.38
CA ASP A 64 10.96 -16.12 -5.39
C ASP A 64 9.48 -15.97 -4.99
N ILE A 65 8.58 -16.28 -5.93
CA ILE A 65 7.14 -16.15 -5.71
C ILE A 65 6.62 -17.19 -4.72
N SER A 66 7.18 -18.40 -4.71
CA SER A 66 6.76 -19.47 -3.81
C SER A 66 7.08 -19.13 -2.36
N ILE A 67 8.25 -18.51 -2.14
CA ILE A 67 8.65 -17.98 -0.84
C ILE A 67 7.74 -16.83 -0.44
N ALA A 68 7.43 -15.91 -1.36
CA ALA A 68 6.53 -14.79 -1.06
C ALA A 68 5.14 -15.25 -0.60
N GLU A 69 4.60 -16.30 -1.23
CA GLU A 69 3.34 -16.95 -0.83
C GLU A 69 3.44 -17.58 0.56
N GLN A 70 4.46 -18.41 0.83
CA GLN A 70 4.65 -19.05 2.13
C GLN A 70 4.79 -18.03 3.28
N LEU A 71 5.55 -16.95 3.04
CA LEU A 71 5.69 -15.88 4.03
C LEU A 71 4.39 -15.10 4.23
N ALA A 72 3.61 -14.87 3.16
CA ALA A 72 2.30 -14.24 3.25
C ALA A 72 1.30 -15.12 4.03
N GLU A 73 1.36 -16.44 3.89
CA GLU A 73 0.57 -17.38 4.71
C GLU A 73 0.93 -17.27 6.18
N ALA A 74 2.21 -17.21 6.52
CA ALA A 74 2.66 -17.00 7.90
C ALA A 74 2.16 -15.68 8.50
N VAL A 75 2.21 -14.59 7.71
CA VAL A 75 1.64 -13.29 8.10
C VAL A 75 0.13 -13.40 8.32
N THR A 76 -0.59 -14.03 7.38
CA THR A 76 -2.05 -14.21 7.46
C THR A 76 -2.42 -15.01 8.71
N TYR A 77 -1.74 -16.13 8.94
CA TYR A 77 -1.93 -16.95 10.12
C TYR A 77 -1.76 -16.14 11.40
N PHE A 78 -0.68 -15.35 11.49
CA PHE A 78 -0.43 -14.50 12.66
C PHE A 78 -1.53 -13.46 12.88
N LEU A 79 -1.97 -12.79 11.81
CA LEU A 79 -3.01 -11.76 11.88
C LEU A 79 -4.36 -12.32 12.37
N TYR A 80 -4.72 -13.53 11.95
CA TYR A 80 -5.99 -14.16 12.35
C TYR A 80 -5.92 -14.87 13.71
N HIS A 81 -4.74 -15.27 14.19
CA HIS A 81 -4.60 -16.05 15.44
C HIS A 81 -4.15 -15.23 16.65
N GLU A 82 -3.35 -14.17 16.47
CA GLU A 82 -2.94 -13.34 17.62
C GLU A 82 -3.94 -12.23 17.96
N LYS A 83 -4.81 -11.84 17.03
CA LYS A 83 -5.77 -10.75 17.24
C LYS A 83 -7.15 -11.33 17.54
N LEU A 84 -7.60 -11.22 18.80
CA LEU A 84 -9.01 -11.34 19.18
C LEU A 84 -9.89 -10.23 18.53
N CYS A 85 -9.27 -9.26 17.85
CA CYS A 85 -9.92 -8.14 17.20
C CYS A 85 -10.21 -8.41 15.71
N ARG A 86 -11.43 -8.07 15.28
CA ARG A 86 -11.89 -8.17 13.87
C ARG A 86 -11.28 -7.13 12.93
N SER A 87 -10.42 -6.26 13.45
CA SER A 87 -9.76 -5.21 12.69
C SER A 87 -8.28 -5.10 13.05
N VAL A 88 -7.46 -4.80 12.05
CA VAL A 88 -6.04 -4.52 12.17
C VAL A 88 -5.70 -3.24 11.41
N THR A 89 -4.72 -2.48 11.87
CA THR A 89 -4.24 -1.29 11.15
C THR A 89 -3.22 -1.68 10.07
N SER A 90 -3.08 -0.86 9.03
CA SER A 90 -2.04 -1.08 8.03
C SER A 90 -0.61 -1.06 8.59
N SER A 91 -0.36 -0.31 9.67
CA SER A 91 0.92 -0.25 10.37
C SER A 91 1.21 -1.54 11.15
N GLU A 92 0.18 -2.16 11.74
CA GLU A 92 0.32 -3.47 12.39
C GLU A 92 0.64 -4.56 11.36
N ILE A 93 -0.08 -4.61 10.23
CA ILE A 93 0.24 -5.56 9.14
C ILE A 93 1.70 -5.37 8.69
N PHE A 94 2.13 -4.13 8.48
CA PHE A 94 3.50 -3.81 8.12
C PHE A 94 4.51 -4.34 9.15
N SER A 95 4.21 -4.20 10.44
CA SER A 95 5.06 -4.68 11.53
C SER A 95 5.16 -6.21 11.55
N VAL A 96 4.06 -6.90 11.27
CA VAL A 96 4.03 -8.37 11.16
C VAL A 96 4.86 -8.84 9.97
N ILE A 97 4.71 -8.23 8.79
CA ILE A 97 5.52 -8.57 7.60
C ILE A 97 7.00 -8.40 7.91
N LYS A 98 7.39 -7.26 8.51
CA LYS A 98 8.77 -6.99 8.90
C LYS A 98 9.32 -8.05 9.86
N ALA A 99 8.53 -8.44 10.86
CA ALA A 99 8.92 -9.46 11.83
C ALA A 99 9.08 -10.84 11.19
N VAL A 100 8.18 -11.22 10.28
CA VAL A 100 8.26 -12.50 9.54
C VAL A 100 9.51 -12.53 8.67
N LEU A 101 9.77 -11.50 7.87
CA LEU A 101 10.97 -11.43 7.01
C LEU A 101 12.27 -11.53 7.83
N ALA A 102 12.37 -10.76 8.92
CA ALA A 102 13.54 -10.77 9.79
C ALA A 102 13.74 -12.11 10.51
N ALA A 103 12.67 -12.83 10.83
CA ALA A 103 12.74 -14.14 11.50
C ALA A 103 13.05 -15.31 10.56
N THR A 104 12.84 -15.15 9.25
CA THR A 104 12.92 -16.22 8.24
C THR A 104 14.13 -16.10 7.31
N SER A 105 15.20 -15.45 7.78
CA SER A 105 16.45 -15.20 7.02
C SER A 105 16.33 -14.23 5.82
N TYR A 106 15.21 -13.52 5.67
CA TYR A 106 15.02 -12.46 4.68
C TYR A 106 15.20 -11.07 5.32
N GLY A 107 16.27 -10.90 6.10
CA GLY A 107 16.58 -9.66 6.80
C GLY A 107 16.76 -8.47 5.85
N ASP A 108 17.43 -8.67 4.73
CA ASP A 108 17.67 -7.63 3.72
C ASP A 108 16.35 -7.14 3.09
N ALA A 109 15.44 -8.06 2.78
CA ALA A 109 14.10 -7.70 2.32
C ALA A 109 13.31 -6.91 3.38
N ALA A 110 13.51 -7.19 4.68
CA ALA A 110 12.90 -6.42 5.76
C ALA A 110 13.46 -4.97 5.84
N VAL A 111 14.75 -4.79 5.53
CA VAL A 111 15.39 -3.46 5.43
C VAL A 111 14.81 -2.69 4.24
N VAL A 112 14.76 -3.31 3.05
CA VAL A 112 14.17 -2.73 1.84
C VAL A 112 12.71 -2.32 2.06
N LEU A 113 11.92 -3.18 2.72
CA LEU A 113 10.53 -2.89 3.09
C LEU A 113 10.44 -1.63 3.98
N ASN A 114 11.34 -1.52 4.95
CA ASN A 114 11.37 -0.41 5.90
C ASN A 114 11.77 0.91 5.23
N GLU A 115 12.79 0.87 4.38
CA GLU A 115 13.26 2.01 3.61
C GLU A 115 12.18 2.51 2.65
N HIS A 116 11.56 1.63 1.87
CA HIS A 116 10.44 1.99 0.99
C HIS A 116 9.28 2.62 1.78
N HIS A 117 8.95 2.11 2.97
CA HIS A 117 7.90 2.69 3.81
C HIS A 117 8.28 4.09 4.32
N PHE A 118 9.53 4.28 4.76
CA PHE A 118 10.02 5.57 5.23
C PHE A 118 10.07 6.60 4.10
N GLU A 119 10.62 6.24 2.94
CA GLU A 119 10.69 7.10 1.76
C GLU A 119 9.31 7.58 1.33
N ARG A 120 8.33 6.68 1.28
CA ARG A 120 6.92 7.03 1.00
C ARG A 120 6.37 8.02 2.01
N LYS A 121 6.62 7.80 3.29
CA LYS A 121 6.13 8.68 4.37
C LYS A 121 6.78 10.06 4.26
N LEU A 122 8.08 10.10 3.99
CA LEU A 122 8.85 11.32 3.83
C LEU A 122 8.37 12.12 2.61
N LYS A 123 8.24 11.48 1.44
CA LYS A 123 7.69 12.11 0.23
C LYS A 123 6.30 12.69 0.47
N ARG A 124 5.38 11.95 1.09
CA ARG A 124 4.05 12.47 1.46
C ARG A 124 4.10 13.70 2.37
N SER A 125 5.04 13.73 3.31
CA SER A 125 5.18 14.87 4.23
C SER A 125 5.80 16.11 3.60
N ARG A 126 6.62 15.93 2.54
CA ARG A 126 7.37 16.99 1.86
C ARG A 126 6.65 17.56 0.65
N VAL A 127 5.79 16.78 0.01
CA VAL A 127 5.04 17.23 -1.17
C VAL A 127 3.92 18.15 -0.72
N GLU A 128 3.95 19.38 -1.22
CA GLU A 128 2.93 20.40 -1.07
C GLU A 128 2.17 20.59 -2.39
N VAL A 129 0.87 20.80 -2.26
CA VAL A 129 -0.05 21.05 -3.36
C VAL A 129 -0.48 22.51 -3.31
N VAL A 130 -0.24 23.22 -4.41
CA VAL A 130 -0.61 24.63 -4.57
C VAL A 130 -1.90 24.71 -5.36
N SER A 131 -2.86 25.47 -4.86
CA SER A 131 -4.16 25.68 -5.50
C SER A 131 -4.10 26.70 -6.64
N VAL A 132 -3.14 26.52 -7.56
CA VAL A 132 -2.92 27.39 -8.73
C VAL A 132 -3.15 26.57 -10.00
N ASP A 133 -3.78 27.20 -10.98
CA ASP A 133 -3.82 26.71 -12.35
C ASP A 133 -2.66 27.33 -13.12
N ILE A 134 -1.80 26.49 -13.70
CA ILE A 134 -0.63 26.93 -14.46
C ILE A 134 -0.90 26.55 -15.90
N CYS A 135 -1.04 27.56 -16.74
CA CYS A 135 -1.33 27.43 -18.16
C CYS A 135 -0.12 27.86 -19.01
N GLU A 136 0.57 28.91 -18.59
CA GLU A 136 1.70 29.50 -19.30
C GLU A 136 2.96 29.60 -18.42
N LEU A 137 4.12 29.79 -19.05
CA LEU A 137 5.38 29.94 -18.29
C LEU A 137 5.38 31.18 -17.40
N ALA A 138 4.64 32.24 -17.78
CA ALA A 138 4.45 33.44 -16.98
C ALA A 138 3.74 33.15 -15.64
N ASP A 139 2.91 32.10 -15.58
CA ASP A 139 2.21 31.68 -14.36
C ASP A 139 3.15 31.00 -13.36
N ALA A 140 4.39 30.65 -13.76
CA ALA A 140 5.36 30.01 -12.88
C ALA A 140 5.68 30.87 -11.64
N GLU A 141 5.59 32.19 -11.74
CA GLU A 141 5.76 33.10 -10.61
C GLU A 141 4.72 32.86 -9.49
N LEU A 142 3.54 32.35 -9.83
CA LEU A 142 2.49 32.04 -8.86
C LEU A 142 2.90 30.90 -7.91
N LEU A 143 3.77 29.98 -8.34
CA LEU A 143 4.32 28.92 -7.48
C LEU A 143 5.13 29.51 -6.32
N CYS A 144 5.90 30.56 -6.60
CA CYS A 144 6.77 31.21 -5.62
C CYS A 144 5.98 32.17 -4.71
N ARG A 145 5.02 32.92 -5.25
CA ARG A 145 4.25 33.91 -4.47
C ARG A 145 3.29 33.31 -3.44
N THR A 146 2.96 32.02 -3.56
CA THR A 146 1.99 31.36 -2.66
C THR A 146 2.60 30.97 -1.29
N GLU A 147 3.74 31.54 -0.87
CA GLU A 147 4.27 31.36 0.50
C GLU A 147 3.41 32.08 1.54
N GLU A 148 2.66 33.12 1.14
CA GLU A 148 1.99 34.06 2.02
C GLU A 148 0.47 33.83 2.14
N LEU A 149 0.05 32.68 2.66
CA LEU A 149 -1.31 32.41 3.20
C LEU A 149 -2.30 31.68 2.26
N ASP A 150 -2.92 30.63 2.81
CA ASP A 150 -4.10 29.86 2.38
C ASP A 150 -4.05 28.93 1.14
N GLY A 151 -3.07 29.04 0.24
CA GLY A 151 -3.06 28.25 -0.99
C GLY A 151 -2.43 26.85 -0.93
N ARG A 152 -1.57 26.58 0.07
CA ARG A 152 -0.74 25.37 0.16
C ARG A 152 -1.35 24.32 1.07
N ASN A 153 -1.47 23.10 0.55
CA ASN A 153 -1.92 21.95 1.32
C ASN A 153 -0.90 20.83 1.22
N ARG A 154 -0.68 20.08 2.30
CA ARG A 154 0.13 18.86 2.22
C ARG A 154 -0.53 17.84 1.29
N TRP A 155 0.30 17.02 0.64
CA TRP A 155 -0.17 15.94 -0.20
C TRP A 155 -1.10 14.99 0.58
N ASP A 156 -2.34 14.90 0.13
CA ASP A 156 -3.31 13.95 0.65
C ASP A 156 -4.01 13.24 -0.51
N LYS A 157 -3.64 11.97 -0.72
CA LYS A 157 -4.23 11.09 -1.72
C LYS A 157 -5.75 10.93 -1.52
N SER A 158 -6.25 11.06 -0.29
CA SER A 158 -7.67 10.91 0.04
C SER A 158 -8.53 11.98 -0.64
N ARG A 159 -7.96 13.17 -0.90
CA ARG A 159 -8.63 14.25 -1.65
C ARG A 159 -8.91 13.86 -3.10
N ILE A 160 -7.97 13.18 -3.75
CA ILE A 160 -8.16 12.66 -5.12
C ILE A 160 -9.27 11.61 -5.11
N VAL A 161 -9.21 10.65 -4.17
CA VAL A 161 -10.22 9.60 -4.06
C VAL A 161 -11.61 10.20 -3.82
N ALA A 162 -11.74 11.13 -2.87
CA ALA A 162 -13.00 11.79 -2.58
C ALA A 162 -13.52 12.58 -3.80
N GLY A 163 -12.65 13.32 -4.49
CA GLY A 163 -13.01 14.06 -5.70
C GLY A 163 -13.52 13.16 -6.82
N LEU A 164 -12.88 12.01 -7.05
CA LEU A 164 -13.29 11.03 -8.06
C LEU A 164 -14.63 10.38 -7.73
N VAL A 165 -14.85 10.03 -6.45
CA VAL A 165 -16.10 9.44 -6.00
C VAL A 165 -17.25 10.46 -6.07
N ILE A 166 -17.06 11.67 -5.55
CA ILE A 166 -18.12 12.67 -5.44
C ILE A 166 -18.48 13.28 -6.79
N LYS A 167 -17.49 13.64 -7.62
CA LYS A 167 -17.74 14.39 -8.86
C LYS A 167 -18.02 13.51 -10.08
N TYR A 168 -17.51 12.27 -10.08
CA TYR A 168 -17.55 11.41 -11.26
C TYR A 168 -18.20 10.04 -11.00
N ASP A 169 -18.74 9.82 -9.79
CA ASP A 169 -19.38 8.57 -9.36
C ASP A 169 -18.51 7.31 -9.61
N ILE A 170 -17.19 7.47 -9.55
CA ILE A 170 -16.26 6.36 -9.73
C ILE A 170 -16.24 5.53 -8.46
N SER A 171 -16.33 4.21 -8.60
CA SER A 171 -16.26 3.30 -7.45
C SER A 171 -15.00 3.56 -6.60
N ARG A 172 -15.15 3.54 -5.27
CA ARG A 172 -14.03 3.82 -4.35
C ARG A 172 -12.78 2.95 -4.61
N PRO A 173 -12.87 1.64 -4.93
CA PRO A 173 -11.71 0.84 -5.31
C PRO A 173 -11.00 1.36 -6.56
N THR A 174 -11.75 1.69 -7.62
CA THR A 174 -11.20 2.26 -8.86
C THR A 174 -10.56 3.62 -8.61
N ALA A 175 -11.22 4.49 -7.86
CA ALA A 175 -10.69 5.81 -7.48
C ALA A 175 -9.37 5.69 -6.69
N ARG A 176 -9.26 4.69 -5.79
CA ARG A 176 -8.01 4.40 -5.06
C ARG A 176 -6.89 3.92 -5.97
N THR A 177 -7.20 3.10 -6.98
CA THR A 177 -6.21 2.67 -7.98
C THR A 177 -5.68 3.86 -8.77
N ILE A 178 -6.58 4.72 -9.28
CA ILE A 178 -6.20 5.94 -10.01
C ILE A 178 -5.35 6.85 -9.11
N ALA A 179 -5.80 7.12 -7.89
CA ALA A 179 -5.07 7.96 -6.95
C ALA A 179 -3.70 7.38 -6.56
N ALA A 180 -3.55 6.05 -6.51
CA ALA A 180 -2.26 5.40 -6.30
C ALA A 180 -1.33 5.58 -7.50
N MET A 181 -1.81 5.42 -8.74
CA MET A 181 -1.02 5.66 -9.94
C MET A 181 -0.51 7.11 -10.03
N VAL A 182 -1.38 8.07 -9.74
CA VAL A 182 -1.01 9.50 -9.70
C VAL A 182 0.03 9.77 -8.60
N GLU A 183 -0.15 9.19 -7.40
CA GLU A 183 0.82 9.30 -6.31
C GLU A 183 2.21 8.78 -6.71
N GLU A 184 2.29 7.61 -7.36
CA GLU A 184 3.58 7.09 -7.84
C GLU A 184 4.23 8.03 -8.85
N LYS A 185 3.46 8.61 -9.78
CA LYS A 185 4.00 9.56 -10.77
C LYS A 185 4.55 10.81 -10.11
N ILE A 186 3.78 11.42 -9.20
CA ILE A 186 4.24 12.59 -8.43
C ILE A 186 5.54 12.26 -7.69
N PHE A 187 5.62 11.10 -7.05
CA PHE A 187 6.83 10.69 -6.33
C PHE A 187 8.03 10.36 -7.23
N SER A 188 7.79 9.95 -8.47
CA SER A 188 8.84 9.72 -9.48
C SER A 188 9.36 11.01 -10.11
N MET A 189 8.54 12.07 -10.16
CA MET A 189 8.94 13.38 -10.70
C MET A 189 9.89 14.14 -9.76
N GLY A 190 9.94 13.77 -8.47
CA GLY A 190 10.83 14.41 -7.50
C GLY A 190 10.44 15.83 -7.11
N LEU A 191 9.22 16.26 -7.43
CA LEU A 191 8.72 17.60 -7.12
C LEU A 191 8.30 17.70 -5.64
N SER A 192 8.75 18.75 -4.96
CA SER A 192 8.27 19.10 -3.61
C SER A 192 7.03 19.99 -3.65
N LEU A 193 6.84 20.75 -4.72
CA LEU A 193 5.71 21.65 -4.91
C LEU A 193 4.97 21.28 -6.20
N VAL A 194 3.69 20.96 -6.09
CA VAL A 194 2.89 20.43 -7.19
C VAL A 194 1.64 21.32 -7.40
N PRO A 195 1.46 21.92 -8.59
CA PRO A 195 0.25 22.67 -8.89
C PRO A 195 -0.96 21.75 -9.03
N ALA A 196 -2.14 22.23 -8.60
CA ALA A 196 -3.39 21.48 -8.69
C ALA A 196 -3.77 21.13 -10.14
N SER A 197 -3.39 21.96 -11.11
CA SER A 197 -3.57 21.70 -12.54
C SER A 197 -2.86 20.44 -13.01
N LEU A 198 -1.60 20.23 -12.61
CA LEU A 198 -0.84 19.03 -12.93
C LEU A 198 -1.50 17.79 -12.32
N ILE A 199 -1.95 17.86 -11.06
CA ILE A 199 -2.67 16.74 -10.42
C ILE A 199 -3.93 16.42 -11.22
N LYS A 200 -4.70 17.42 -11.62
CA LYS A 200 -5.92 17.24 -12.43
C LYS A 200 -5.61 16.55 -13.76
N GLN A 201 -4.56 16.97 -14.47
CA GLN A 201 -4.13 16.36 -15.71
C GLN A 201 -3.72 14.88 -15.53
N LEU A 202 -2.93 14.58 -14.49
CA LEU A 202 -2.52 13.20 -14.18
C LEU A 202 -3.71 12.32 -13.84
N VAL A 203 -4.65 12.83 -13.03
CA VAL A 203 -5.88 12.12 -12.65
C VAL A 203 -6.73 11.80 -13.88
N LEU A 204 -6.92 12.75 -14.79
CA LEU A 204 -7.69 12.53 -16.01
C LEU A 204 -7.03 11.46 -16.91
N GLY A 205 -5.70 11.55 -17.07
CA GLY A 205 -4.94 10.57 -17.85
C GLY A 205 -5.06 9.16 -17.29
N ASP A 206 -4.84 8.99 -15.99
CA ASP A 206 -4.91 7.68 -15.34
C ASP A 206 -6.33 7.13 -15.24
N ALA A 207 -7.33 7.98 -15.01
CA ALA A 207 -8.74 7.58 -15.06
C ALA A 207 -9.11 7.02 -16.43
N ALA A 208 -8.70 7.68 -17.52
CA ALA A 208 -8.96 7.20 -18.88
C ALA A 208 -8.31 5.83 -19.15
N VAL A 209 -7.11 5.58 -18.64
CA VAL A 209 -6.43 4.28 -18.75
C VAL A 209 -7.19 3.20 -17.98
N VAL A 210 -7.49 3.45 -16.70
CA VAL A 210 -8.15 2.46 -15.84
C VAL A 210 -9.56 2.13 -16.33
N LEU A 211 -10.36 3.13 -16.71
CA LEU A 211 -11.72 2.93 -17.19
C LEU A 211 -11.75 2.16 -18.52
N ARG A 212 -10.78 2.38 -19.41
CA ARG A 212 -10.65 1.58 -20.64
C ARG A 212 -10.34 0.11 -20.34
N ALA A 213 -9.40 -0.15 -19.43
CA ALA A 213 -9.06 -1.52 -19.02
C ALA A 213 -10.26 -2.23 -18.39
N GLN A 214 -11.05 -1.54 -17.55
CA GLN A 214 -12.26 -2.10 -16.96
C GLN A 214 -13.31 -2.50 -18.00
N ARG A 215 -13.52 -1.68 -19.03
CA ARG A 215 -14.45 -2.01 -20.11
C ARG A 215 -14.00 -3.25 -20.88
N GLN A 216 -12.72 -3.37 -21.18
CA GLN A 216 -12.16 -4.54 -21.89
C GLN A 216 -12.38 -5.84 -21.10
N LEU A 217 -12.22 -5.80 -19.78
CA LEU A 217 -12.46 -6.96 -18.91
C LEU A 217 -13.94 -7.33 -18.77
N GLN A 218 -14.87 -6.42 -19.07
CA GLN A 218 -16.31 -6.71 -19.06
C GLN A 218 -16.81 -7.27 -20.39
N THR A 219 -16.06 -7.03 -21.48
CA THR A 219 -16.39 -7.51 -22.83
C THR A 219 -15.69 -8.82 -23.20
N ALA A 220 -14.76 -9.29 -22.36
CA ALA A 220 -14.02 -10.55 -22.52
C ALA A 220 -14.68 -11.65 -21.66
#